data_AF-A0A4Z2G842-F1
#
_entry.id   AF-A0A4Z2G842-F1
#
_cell.length_a   1.000
_cell.length_b   1.000
_cell.length_c   1.000
_cell.angle_alpha   90.00
_cell.angle_beta   90.00
_cell.angle_gamma   90.00
#
_symmetry.space_group_name_H-M   'P 1'
#
loop_
_entity.id
_entity.type
_entity.pdbx_description
1 polymer ?
#
loop_
_entity_poly.entity_id
_entity_poly.type
_entity_poly.pdbx_seq_one_letter_code
_entity_poly.pdbx_strand_id
1 'polypeptide(L)'
;MSDDDDVAPVPKRTRLYYGSLEEKERERLSESGRGGDGVKAGIKAGNINISSGETLDLEDRVSERQHDALAAFEQRRRARQITVSTDDTEVKAGLRALGEPIILFGEGPADRRERKLLSDHSQCQQTWYHEGSASLKDARLWLAKYSLPRSLKRLDAARTLRDVPEATRAIRQQEQQNSLRALGSHGNSAVEVDRDTVERMSHIQASYRGNREAVLGELLRRVCDIQPEFHANYRVAG
;
A
#
# COMPACT_ATOMS: atom_id res chain seq x y z
N MET A 1 -33.15 39.65 -58.28
CA MET A 1 -32.72 38.44 -57.55
C MET A 1 -31.97 38.93 -56.32
N SER A 2 -32.51 38.60 -55.15
CA SER A 2 -32.00 39.00 -53.83
C SER A 2 -31.24 37.80 -53.28
N ASP A 3 -30.00 38.02 -52.89
CA ASP A 3 -29.08 37.00 -52.39
C ASP A 3 -28.77 37.37 -50.94
N ASP A 4 -29.37 36.65 -50.00
CA ASP A 4 -29.22 36.83 -48.55
C ASP A 4 -29.12 35.41 -47.97
N ASP A 5 -27.91 34.86 -47.93
CA ASP A 5 -27.60 33.59 -47.29
C ASP A 5 -27.08 33.82 -45.87
N ASP A 6 -27.84 33.29 -44.90
CA ASP A 6 -27.56 33.21 -43.47
C ASP A 6 -26.19 32.59 -43.16
N VAL A 7 -25.25 33.41 -42.66
CA VAL A 7 -23.97 32.91 -42.09
C VAL A 7 -24.06 32.84 -40.57
N ALA A 8 -24.14 31.61 -40.04
CA ALA A 8 -24.11 31.34 -38.61
C ALA A 8 -22.79 31.79 -37.95
N PRO A 9 -22.81 32.28 -36.68
CA PRO A 9 -21.63 32.82 -36.03
C PRO A 9 -20.62 31.72 -35.65
N VAL A 10 -19.37 31.88 -36.10
CA VAL A 10 -18.26 30.95 -35.84
C VAL A 10 -17.88 30.96 -34.34
N PRO A 11 -17.76 29.79 -33.66
CA PRO A 11 -17.38 29.74 -32.26
C PRO A 11 -15.93 30.21 -32.05
N LYS A 12 -15.75 31.18 -31.14
CA LYS A 12 -14.43 31.70 -30.77
C LYS A 12 -13.62 30.61 -30.09
N ARG A 13 -12.48 30.22 -30.68
CA ARG A 13 -11.52 29.28 -30.08
C ARG A 13 -10.91 29.93 -28.83
N THR A 14 -11.11 29.32 -27.66
CA THR A 14 -10.50 29.74 -26.41
C THR A 14 -8.99 29.60 -26.50
N ARG A 15 -8.26 30.70 -26.24
CA ARG A 15 -6.79 30.70 -26.14
C ARG A 15 -6.39 29.77 -25.00
N LEU A 16 -5.66 28.71 -25.34
CA LEU A 16 -5.01 27.83 -24.37
C LEU A 16 -3.90 28.61 -23.68
N TYR A 17 -4.06 28.81 -22.37
CA TYR A 17 -3.06 29.42 -21.50
C TYR A 17 -2.14 28.34 -20.96
N TYR A 18 -0.85 28.38 -21.30
CA TYR A 18 0.17 27.51 -20.71
C TYR A 18 0.79 28.23 -19.50
N GLY A 19 0.33 27.85 -18.30
CA GLY A 19 0.81 28.29 -16.99
C GLY A 19 0.29 27.33 -15.90
N SER A 20 0.90 27.31 -14.71
CA SER A 20 0.51 26.38 -13.63
C SER A 20 -0.96 26.57 -13.22
N LEU A 21 -1.76 25.51 -13.33
CA LEU A 21 -3.19 25.46 -13.01
C LEU A 21 -3.47 25.25 -11.51
N GLU A 22 -2.45 25.27 -10.65
CA GLU A 22 -2.54 24.92 -9.24
C GLU A 22 -3.56 25.76 -8.45
N GLU A 23 -3.64 27.06 -8.72
CA GLU A 23 -4.55 27.95 -7.98
C GLU A 23 -6.02 27.70 -8.34
N LYS A 24 -6.29 27.37 -9.61
CA LYS A 24 -7.66 27.11 -10.12
C LYS A 24 -8.16 25.72 -9.76
N GLU A 25 -7.25 24.74 -9.67
CA GLU A 25 -7.57 23.42 -9.10
C GLU A 25 -7.83 23.50 -7.59
N ARG A 26 -7.11 24.36 -6.87
CA ARG A 26 -7.31 24.57 -5.42
C ARG A 26 -8.68 25.17 -5.10
N GLU A 27 -9.20 26.05 -5.96
CA GLU A 27 -10.53 26.64 -5.84
C GLU A 27 -11.65 25.65 -6.20
N ARG A 28 -11.44 24.78 -7.20
CA ARG A 28 -12.38 23.65 -7.48
C ARG A 28 -12.42 22.63 -6.33
N LEU A 29 -11.28 22.37 -5.69
CA LEU A 29 -11.19 21.47 -4.54
C LEU A 29 -11.85 22.05 -3.28
N SER A 30 -11.94 23.37 -3.14
CA SER A 30 -12.65 24.00 -2.02
C SER A 30 -14.18 24.01 -2.23
N GLU A 31 -14.67 24.20 -3.46
CA GLU A 31 -16.11 24.14 -3.76
C GLU A 31 -16.68 22.71 -3.82
N SER A 32 -15.90 21.72 -4.27
CA SER A 32 -16.34 20.31 -4.36
C SER A 32 -16.48 19.61 -2.99
N GLY A 33 -16.06 20.25 -1.90
CA GLY A 33 -16.14 19.72 -0.53
C GLY A 33 -17.56 19.61 0.06
N ARG A 34 -18.61 20.10 -0.63
CA ARG A 34 -20.01 20.05 -0.14
C ARG A 34 -20.87 18.91 -0.72
N GLY A 35 -20.35 18.12 -1.67
CA GLY A 35 -21.11 17.04 -2.33
C GLY A 35 -21.05 15.66 -1.67
N GLY A 36 -20.19 15.45 -0.66
CA GLY A 36 -19.96 14.14 -0.06
C GLY A 36 -20.96 13.74 1.04
N ASP A 37 -21.55 14.72 1.72
CA ASP A 37 -22.39 14.46 2.89
C ASP A 37 -23.75 13.86 2.51
N GLY A 38 -24.35 14.28 1.39
CA GLY A 38 -25.61 13.70 0.91
C GLY A 38 -25.47 12.22 0.53
N VAL A 39 -24.35 11.87 -0.12
CA VAL A 39 -24.06 10.47 -0.52
C VAL A 39 -23.76 9.61 0.70
N LYS A 40 -22.93 10.09 1.65
CA LYS A 40 -22.66 9.39 2.91
C LYS A 40 -23.91 9.24 3.79
N ALA A 41 -24.73 10.27 3.88
CA ALA A 41 -25.99 10.23 4.64
C ALA A 41 -27.00 9.27 4.00
N GLY A 42 -27.11 9.24 2.66
CA GLY A 42 -27.96 8.30 1.95
C GLY A 42 -27.51 6.84 2.08
N ILE A 43 -26.20 6.57 2.10
CA ILE A 43 -25.65 5.24 2.41
C ILE A 43 -25.97 4.85 3.85
N LYS A 44 -25.77 5.76 4.82
CA LYS A 44 -26.04 5.50 6.25
C LYS A 44 -27.54 5.30 6.54
N ALA A 45 -28.42 5.97 5.80
CA ALA A 45 -29.86 5.85 5.91
C ALA A 45 -30.43 4.59 5.23
N GLY A 46 -29.62 3.86 4.45
CA GLY A 46 -30.05 2.67 3.70
C GLY A 46 -30.81 2.97 2.41
N ASN A 47 -30.81 4.22 1.96
CA ASN A 47 -31.54 4.67 0.76
C ASN A 47 -30.70 4.51 -0.53
N ILE A 48 -29.40 4.26 -0.41
CA ILE A 48 -28.50 4.05 -1.55
C ILE A 48 -27.91 2.65 -1.45
N ASN A 49 -28.35 1.74 -2.32
CA ASN A 49 -27.82 0.39 -2.41
C ASN A 49 -26.60 0.38 -3.34
N ILE A 50 -25.42 0.74 -2.81
CA ILE A 50 -24.16 0.47 -3.50
C ILE A 50 -23.81 -0.98 -3.22
N SER A 51 -24.23 -1.87 -4.12
CA SER A 51 -23.65 -3.20 -4.23
C SER A 51 -22.19 -3.03 -4.66
N SER A 52 -21.29 -2.85 -3.68
CA SER A 52 -19.87 -2.96 -3.90
C SER A 52 -19.50 -4.43 -3.89
N GLY A 53 -19.59 -5.10 -5.04
CA GLY A 53 -18.88 -6.36 -5.25
C GLY A 53 -19.60 -7.45 -6.04
N GLU A 54 -20.28 -7.11 -7.13
CA GLU A 54 -20.63 -8.11 -8.15
C GLU A 54 -20.16 -7.60 -9.51
N THR A 55 -18.91 -7.89 -9.83
CA THR A 55 -18.40 -7.79 -11.21
C THR A 55 -18.96 -8.97 -11.99
N LEU A 56 -19.84 -8.67 -12.95
CA LEU A 56 -20.41 -9.64 -13.88
C LEU A 56 -19.31 -10.42 -14.64
N ASP A 57 -19.37 -11.75 -14.55
CA ASP A 57 -18.54 -12.75 -15.25
C ASP A 57 -18.88 -12.82 -16.77
N LEU A 58 -18.63 -11.73 -17.50
CA LEU A 58 -18.84 -11.65 -18.97
C LEU A 58 -17.58 -11.25 -19.75
N GLU A 59 -16.40 -11.21 -19.09
CA GLU A 59 -15.14 -10.67 -19.66
C GLU A 59 -14.08 -11.72 -20.01
N ASP A 60 -14.36 -13.02 -19.89
CA ASP A 60 -13.35 -14.09 -19.94
C ASP A 60 -12.56 -14.24 -21.26
N ARG A 61 -13.05 -13.72 -22.39
CA ARG A 61 -12.36 -13.80 -23.70
C ARG A 61 -11.60 -12.55 -24.11
N VAL A 62 -11.93 -11.39 -23.55
CA VAL A 62 -11.19 -10.14 -23.74
C VAL A 62 -10.07 -10.03 -22.70
N SER A 63 -10.30 -10.63 -21.53
CA SER A 63 -9.35 -10.70 -20.42
C SER A 63 -8.07 -11.45 -20.77
N GLU A 64 -8.08 -12.50 -21.59
CA GLU A 64 -6.85 -13.25 -21.92
C GLU A 64 -5.81 -12.39 -22.65
N ARG A 65 -6.20 -11.63 -23.69
CA ARG A 65 -5.30 -10.70 -24.39
C ARG A 65 -4.84 -9.55 -23.50
N GLN A 66 -5.71 -9.06 -22.61
CA GLN A 66 -5.37 -8.02 -21.65
C GLN A 66 -4.44 -8.55 -20.56
N HIS A 67 -4.65 -9.78 -20.09
CA HIS A 67 -3.86 -10.47 -19.09
C HIS A 67 -2.46 -10.80 -19.63
N ASP A 68 -2.36 -11.25 -20.88
CA ASP A 68 -1.08 -11.44 -21.56
C ASP A 68 -0.34 -10.12 -21.75
N ALA A 69 -1.05 -9.04 -22.12
CA ALA A 69 -0.47 -7.71 -22.23
C ALA A 69 0.02 -7.18 -20.86
N LEU A 70 -0.74 -7.40 -19.80
CA LEU A 70 -0.37 -7.04 -18.42
C LEU A 70 0.81 -7.89 -17.93
N ALA A 71 0.81 -9.19 -18.19
CA ALA A 71 1.89 -10.10 -17.86
C ALA A 71 3.20 -9.72 -18.57
N ALA A 72 3.13 -9.38 -19.88
CA ALA A 72 4.27 -8.87 -20.62
C ALA A 72 4.79 -7.54 -20.04
N PHE A 73 3.88 -6.66 -19.59
CA PHE A 73 4.25 -5.39 -18.97
C PHE A 73 4.92 -5.60 -17.61
N GLU A 74 4.40 -6.53 -16.80
CA GLU A 74 4.98 -6.91 -15.51
C GLU A 74 6.35 -7.58 -15.66
N GLN A 75 6.50 -8.47 -16.64
CA GLN A 75 7.79 -9.07 -16.98
C GLN A 75 8.79 -7.98 -17.39
N ARG A 76 8.37 -7.02 -18.22
CA ARG A 76 9.22 -5.89 -18.63
C ARG A 76 9.53 -4.94 -17.48
N ARG A 77 8.63 -4.81 -16.50
CA ARG A 77 8.88 -4.02 -15.28
C ARG A 77 9.84 -4.74 -14.33
N ARG A 78 9.66 -6.05 -14.12
CA ARG A 78 10.56 -6.90 -13.33
C ARG A 78 11.96 -6.97 -13.93
N ALA A 79 12.07 -7.14 -15.25
CA ALA A 79 13.34 -7.11 -15.99
C ALA A 79 14.09 -5.80 -15.78
N ARG A 80 13.38 -4.66 -15.79
CA ARG A 80 13.95 -3.33 -15.51
C ARG A 80 14.27 -3.07 -14.04
N GLN A 81 13.67 -3.84 -13.14
CA GLN A 81 13.86 -3.71 -11.69
C GLN A 81 14.99 -4.60 -11.14
N ILE A 82 15.48 -5.54 -11.95
CA ILE A 82 16.67 -6.32 -11.64
C ILE A 82 17.88 -5.40 -11.77
N THR A 83 18.61 -5.26 -10.67
CA THR A 83 19.87 -4.52 -10.63
C THR A 83 20.94 -5.29 -11.39
N VAL A 84 21.12 -4.96 -12.67
CA VAL A 84 22.23 -5.43 -13.49
C VAL A 84 23.41 -4.48 -13.36
N SER A 85 24.63 -5.01 -13.44
CA SER A 85 25.83 -4.19 -13.55
C SER A 85 25.73 -3.28 -14.78
N THR A 86 25.97 -1.99 -14.57
CA THR A 86 25.97 -0.99 -15.64
C THR A 86 27.29 -0.94 -16.42
N ASP A 87 28.28 -1.74 -16.03
CA ASP A 87 29.54 -1.82 -16.74
C ASP A 87 29.45 -2.77 -17.95
N ASP A 88 29.78 -2.26 -19.12
CA ASP A 88 29.78 -3.01 -20.39
C ASP A 88 30.84 -4.13 -20.38
N THR A 89 31.93 -3.98 -19.62
CA THR A 89 32.98 -5.00 -19.55
C THR A 89 32.50 -6.26 -18.85
N GLU A 90 31.76 -6.12 -17.74
CA GLU A 90 31.15 -7.23 -17.00
C GLU A 90 30.00 -7.88 -17.76
N VAL A 91 29.27 -7.10 -18.56
CA VAL A 91 28.22 -7.62 -19.45
C VAL A 91 28.86 -8.50 -20.52
N LYS A 92 29.92 -8.04 -21.18
CA LYS A 92 30.67 -8.82 -22.17
C LYS A 92 31.31 -10.07 -21.57
N ALA A 93 31.87 -9.97 -20.37
CA ALA A 93 32.44 -11.12 -19.66
C ALA A 93 31.36 -12.16 -19.35
N GLY A 94 30.18 -11.73 -18.90
CA GLY A 94 29.04 -12.61 -18.65
C GLY A 94 28.52 -13.29 -19.92
N LEU A 95 28.32 -12.53 -21.01
CA LEU A 95 27.92 -13.12 -22.30
C LEU A 95 28.94 -14.15 -22.80
N ARG A 96 30.24 -13.88 -22.63
CA ARG A 96 31.31 -14.83 -22.96
C ARG A 96 31.25 -16.10 -22.08
N ALA A 97 30.96 -15.97 -20.78
CA ALA A 97 30.83 -17.11 -19.87
C ALA A 97 29.60 -17.97 -20.21
N LEU A 98 28.51 -17.35 -20.66
CA LEU A 98 27.29 -18.02 -21.13
C LEU A 98 27.45 -18.64 -22.53
N GLY A 99 28.56 -18.39 -23.23
CA GLY A 99 28.79 -18.85 -24.60
C GLY A 99 27.94 -18.11 -25.66
N GLU A 100 27.35 -16.99 -25.29
CA GLU A 100 26.48 -16.18 -26.15
C GLU A 100 27.31 -15.20 -27.01
N PRO A 101 26.83 -14.80 -28.20
CA PRO A 101 27.48 -13.78 -29.00
C PRO A 101 27.74 -12.49 -28.21
N ILE A 102 29.00 -12.04 -28.16
CA ILE A 102 29.40 -10.92 -27.28
C ILE A 102 28.81 -9.60 -27.78
N ILE A 103 28.79 -9.36 -29.09
CA ILE A 103 28.24 -8.18 -29.73
C ILE A 103 27.55 -8.60 -31.03
N LEU A 104 26.32 -8.13 -31.24
CA LEU A 104 25.60 -8.24 -32.52
C LEU A 104 25.73 -6.95 -33.35
N PHE A 105 25.58 -7.05 -34.67
CA PHE A 105 25.65 -5.88 -35.55
C PHE A 105 24.50 -4.90 -35.26
N GLY A 106 24.83 -3.62 -35.07
CA GLY A 106 23.86 -2.58 -34.69
C GLY A 106 23.45 -2.56 -33.21
N GLU A 107 24.01 -3.44 -32.38
CA GLU A 107 23.65 -3.55 -30.96
C GLU A 107 24.38 -2.51 -30.09
N GLY A 108 23.62 -1.66 -29.39
CA GLY A 108 24.16 -0.72 -28.42
C GLY A 108 24.53 -1.37 -27.08
N PRO A 109 25.29 -0.69 -26.21
CA PRO A 109 25.56 -1.16 -24.84
C PRO A 109 24.31 -1.40 -23.98
N ALA A 110 23.18 -0.76 -24.31
CA ALA A 110 21.90 -0.98 -23.63
C ALA A 110 21.22 -2.28 -24.09
N ASP A 111 21.15 -2.51 -25.40
CA ASP A 111 20.55 -3.71 -25.99
C ASP A 111 21.31 -4.98 -25.57
N ARG A 112 22.65 -4.88 -25.48
CA ARG A 112 23.51 -5.97 -24.99
C ARG A 112 23.21 -6.35 -23.53
N ARG A 113 22.93 -5.35 -22.69
CA ARG A 113 22.53 -5.55 -21.29
C ARG A 113 21.19 -6.26 -21.19
N GLU A 114 20.22 -5.84 -22.00
CA GLU A 114 18.90 -6.47 -22.07
C GLU A 114 19.01 -7.94 -22.52
N ARG A 115 19.83 -8.23 -23.52
CA ARG A 115 20.04 -9.59 -24.02
C ARG A 115 20.71 -10.51 -22.99
N LYS A 116 21.73 -10.04 -22.28
CA LYS A 116 22.35 -10.82 -21.19
C LYS A 116 21.30 -11.19 -20.13
N LEU A 117 20.45 -10.23 -19.76
CA LEU A 117 19.40 -10.43 -18.77
C LEU A 117 18.36 -11.47 -19.21
N LEU A 118 17.97 -11.44 -20.49
CA LEU A 118 17.07 -12.44 -21.09
C LEU A 118 17.69 -13.84 -21.10
N SER A 119 18.99 -13.96 -21.40
CA SER A 119 19.69 -15.26 -21.39
C SER A 119 19.84 -15.80 -19.96
N ASP A 120 20.19 -14.95 -18.99
CA ASP A 120 20.23 -15.31 -17.55
C ASP A 120 18.85 -15.78 -17.04
N HIS A 121 17.76 -15.11 -17.46
CA HIS A 121 16.39 -15.54 -17.16
C HIS A 121 16.01 -16.87 -17.81
N SER A 122 16.46 -17.11 -19.04
CA SER A 122 16.13 -18.33 -19.77
C SER A 122 16.85 -19.55 -19.18
N GLN A 123 18.09 -19.39 -18.73
CA GLN A 123 18.83 -20.47 -18.06
C GLN A 123 18.23 -20.83 -16.70
N CYS A 124 17.72 -19.85 -15.93
CA CYS A 124 17.05 -20.16 -14.65
C CYS A 124 15.70 -20.87 -14.83
N GLN A 125 15.08 -20.75 -16.01
CA GLN A 125 13.81 -21.40 -16.34
C GLN A 125 13.96 -22.82 -16.89
N GLN A 126 15.19 -23.32 -17.13
CA GLN A 126 15.38 -24.73 -17.44
C GLN A 126 15.12 -25.58 -16.20
N THR A 127 13.90 -26.10 -16.11
CA THR A 127 13.53 -27.09 -15.11
C THR A 127 14.20 -28.42 -15.46
N TRP A 128 15.25 -28.77 -14.71
CA TRP A 128 15.90 -30.06 -14.85
C TRP A 128 15.12 -31.14 -14.08
N TYR A 129 14.62 -32.16 -14.79
CA TYR A 129 14.06 -33.36 -14.17
C TYR A 129 15.14 -34.37 -13.84
N HIS A 130 15.14 -34.83 -12.59
CA HIS A 130 15.93 -35.96 -12.14
C HIS A 130 15.00 -37.06 -11.64
N GLU A 131 15.33 -38.31 -11.94
CA GLU A 131 14.63 -39.44 -11.35
C GLU A 131 14.85 -39.44 -9.83
N GLY A 132 13.74 -39.49 -9.08
CA GLY A 132 13.77 -39.52 -7.63
C GLY A 132 14.02 -40.92 -7.09
N SER A 133 14.53 -41.02 -5.87
CA SER A 133 14.63 -42.30 -5.14
C SER A 133 13.25 -42.92 -4.89
N ALA A 134 13.20 -44.24 -4.67
CA ALA A 134 11.95 -44.95 -4.36
C ALA A 134 11.24 -44.37 -3.12
N SER A 135 11.99 -43.96 -2.10
CA SER A 135 11.46 -43.27 -0.92
C SER A 135 10.73 -41.96 -1.26
N LEU A 136 11.26 -41.17 -2.22
CA LEU A 136 10.60 -39.94 -2.66
C LEU A 136 9.28 -40.21 -3.38
N LYS A 137 9.19 -41.31 -4.13
CA LYS A 137 7.94 -41.76 -4.75
C LYS A 137 6.89 -42.12 -3.71
N ASP A 138 7.27 -42.87 -2.68
CA ASP A 138 6.35 -43.26 -1.60
C ASP A 138 5.87 -42.06 -0.80
N ALA A 139 6.77 -41.12 -0.50
CA ALA A 139 6.40 -39.85 0.15
C ALA A 139 5.43 -39.02 -0.69
N ARG A 140 5.66 -38.91 -2.02
CA ARG A 140 4.72 -38.23 -2.94
C ARG A 140 3.37 -38.93 -2.98
N LEU A 141 3.35 -40.26 -3.00
CA LEU A 141 2.12 -41.04 -2.97
C LEU A 141 1.35 -40.83 -1.66
N TRP A 142 2.06 -40.75 -0.53
CA TRP A 142 1.46 -40.42 0.76
C TRP A 142 0.85 -39.02 0.78
N LEU A 143 1.58 -38.02 0.27
CA LEU A 143 1.07 -36.65 0.12
C LEU A 143 -0.17 -36.60 -0.76
N ALA A 144 -0.19 -37.35 -1.87
CA ALA A 144 -1.36 -37.46 -2.73
C ALA A 144 -2.55 -38.07 -1.99
N LYS A 145 -2.35 -39.21 -1.30
CA LYS A 145 -3.39 -39.87 -0.51
C LYS A 145 -3.96 -38.97 0.60
N TYR A 146 -3.12 -38.12 1.19
CA TYR A 146 -3.53 -37.16 2.23
C TYR A 146 -4.24 -35.92 1.67
N SER A 147 -3.70 -35.34 0.59
CA SER A 147 -4.17 -34.05 0.06
C SER A 147 -5.39 -34.17 -0.85
N LEU A 148 -5.49 -35.21 -1.68
CA LEU A 148 -6.58 -35.36 -2.66
C LEU A 148 -7.97 -35.42 -2.00
N PRO A 149 -8.21 -36.19 -0.92
CA PRO A 149 -9.51 -36.18 -0.24
C PRO A 149 -9.83 -34.82 0.39
N ARG A 150 -8.82 -34.07 0.85
CA ARG A 150 -9.01 -32.74 1.42
C ARG A 150 -9.36 -31.70 0.35
N SER A 151 -8.70 -31.76 -0.80
CA SER A 151 -9.06 -30.90 -1.93
C SER A 151 -10.46 -31.21 -2.43
N LEU A 152 -10.88 -32.48 -2.43
CA LEU A 152 -12.25 -32.87 -2.78
C LEU A 152 -13.26 -32.24 -1.82
N LYS A 153 -13.07 -32.39 -0.50
CA LYS A 153 -13.92 -31.75 0.51
C LYS A 153 -14.01 -30.23 0.34
N ARG A 154 -12.89 -29.58 0.01
CA ARG A 154 -12.86 -28.13 -0.25
C ARG A 154 -13.66 -27.76 -1.49
N LEU A 155 -13.54 -28.53 -2.56
CA LEU A 155 -14.32 -28.32 -3.79
C LEU A 155 -15.81 -28.57 -3.56
N ASP A 156 -16.17 -29.61 -2.81
CA ASP A 156 -17.55 -29.89 -2.47
C ASP A 156 -18.14 -28.78 -1.60
N ALA A 157 -17.41 -28.30 -0.58
CA ALA A 157 -17.80 -27.13 0.20
C ALA A 157 -18.00 -25.90 -0.70
N ALA A 158 -17.09 -25.62 -1.64
CA ALA A 158 -17.23 -24.52 -2.58
C ALA A 158 -18.46 -24.68 -3.51
N ARG A 159 -18.74 -25.89 -4.00
CA ARG A 159 -19.94 -26.20 -4.79
C ARG A 159 -21.21 -25.98 -3.98
N THR A 160 -21.29 -26.54 -2.77
CA THR A 160 -22.45 -26.33 -1.90
C THR A 160 -22.68 -24.85 -1.62
N LEU A 161 -21.62 -24.07 -1.38
CA LEU A 161 -21.71 -22.62 -1.21
C LEU A 161 -22.22 -21.92 -2.47
N ARG A 162 -21.76 -22.33 -3.66
CA ARG A 162 -22.24 -21.82 -4.96
C ARG A 162 -23.73 -22.13 -5.19
N ASP A 163 -24.21 -23.26 -4.71
CA ASP A 163 -25.61 -23.66 -4.87
C ASP A 163 -26.54 -23.04 -3.80
N VAL A 164 -25.98 -22.43 -2.73
CA VAL A 164 -26.76 -21.67 -1.73
C VAL A 164 -27.28 -20.34 -2.34
N PRO A 165 -28.57 -20.02 -2.23
CA PRO A 165 -29.12 -18.72 -2.65
C PRO A 165 -28.44 -17.54 -1.95
N GLU A 166 -28.27 -16.43 -2.65
CA GLU A 166 -27.55 -15.23 -2.15
C GLU A 166 -28.15 -14.67 -0.87
N ALA A 167 -29.48 -14.68 -0.73
CA ALA A 167 -30.16 -14.24 0.48
C ALA A 167 -29.67 -14.99 1.73
N THR A 168 -29.44 -16.30 1.64
CA THR A 168 -28.94 -17.11 2.75
C THR A 168 -27.46 -16.86 3.02
N ARG A 169 -26.66 -16.51 2.00
CA ARG A 169 -25.25 -16.13 2.18
C ARG A 169 -25.14 -14.80 2.93
N ALA A 170 -25.94 -13.81 2.57
CA ALA A 170 -25.94 -12.48 3.19
C ALA A 170 -26.32 -12.55 4.68
N ILE A 171 -27.35 -13.33 5.04
CA ILE A 171 -27.76 -13.53 6.43
C ILE A 171 -26.60 -14.11 7.27
N ARG A 172 -25.95 -15.19 6.79
CA ARG A 172 -24.82 -15.82 7.50
C ARG A 172 -23.62 -14.88 7.65
N GLN A 173 -23.33 -14.06 6.63
CA GLN A 173 -22.26 -13.07 6.71
C GLN A 173 -22.58 -11.99 7.73
N GLN A 174 -23.83 -11.52 7.81
CA GLN A 174 -24.25 -10.54 8.80
C GLN A 174 -24.14 -11.11 10.22
N GLU A 175 -24.55 -12.36 10.44
CA GLU A 175 -24.37 -13.06 11.71
C GLU A 175 -22.89 -13.17 12.11
N GLN A 176 -22.02 -13.54 11.16
CA GLN A 176 -20.57 -13.58 11.40
C GLN A 176 -20.00 -12.21 11.72
N GLN A 177 -20.39 -11.15 11.00
CA GLN A 177 -19.96 -9.79 11.29
C GLN A 177 -20.45 -9.33 12.67
N ASN A 178 -21.69 -9.66 13.04
CA ASN A 178 -22.23 -9.36 14.36
C ASN A 178 -21.45 -10.08 15.46
N SER A 179 -21.11 -11.36 15.25
CA SER A 179 -20.30 -12.15 16.18
C SER A 179 -18.87 -11.60 16.31
N LEU A 180 -18.23 -11.24 15.19
CA LEU A 180 -16.91 -10.62 15.18
C LEU A 180 -16.91 -9.23 15.82
N ARG A 181 -17.97 -8.43 15.66
CA ARG A 181 -18.13 -7.14 16.35
C ARG A 181 -18.29 -7.32 17.86
N ALA A 182 -19.05 -8.33 18.28
CA ALA A 182 -19.19 -8.67 19.70
C ALA A 182 -17.85 -9.10 20.33
N LEU A 183 -17.05 -9.88 19.61
CA LEU A 183 -15.70 -10.29 20.04
C LEU A 183 -14.66 -9.16 19.89
N GLY A 184 -14.88 -8.24 18.95
CA GLY A 184 -14.08 -7.05 18.65
C GLY A 184 -14.15 -5.95 19.70
N SER A 185 -14.87 -6.16 20.81
CA SER A 185 -14.84 -5.31 22.02
C SER A 185 -13.45 -5.19 22.67
N HIS A 186 -12.40 -5.79 22.09
CA HIS A 186 -10.99 -5.50 22.42
C HIS A 186 -10.51 -4.13 21.93
N GLY A 187 -11.20 -3.51 20.96
CA GLY A 187 -10.89 -2.16 20.45
C GLY A 187 -11.14 -1.03 21.45
N ASN A 188 -11.82 -1.31 22.57
CA ASN A 188 -12.11 -0.31 23.61
C ASN A 188 -10.95 -0.11 24.60
N SER A 189 -9.99 -1.04 24.64
CA SER A 189 -8.85 -0.98 25.55
C SER A 189 -7.89 0.17 25.23
N ALA A 190 -7.66 0.46 23.94
CA ALA A 190 -6.80 1.58 23.53
C ALA A 190 -7.41 2.94 23.90
N VAL A 191 -8.72 3.10 23.67
CA VAL A 191 -9.46 4.33 24.02
C VAL A 191 -9.47 4.55 25.54
N GLU A 192 -9.56 3.49 26.33
CA GLU A 192 -9.54 3.57 27.79
C GLU A 192 -8.15 3.87 28.36
N VAL A 193 -7.09 3.31 27.77
CA VAL A 193 -5.70 3.66 28.11
C VAL A 193 -5.40 5.12 27.78
N ASP A 194 -5.90 5.62 26.64
CA ASP A 194 -5.76 7.04 26.26
C ASP A 194 -6.52 7.97 27.22
N ARG A 195 -7.71 7.57 27.69
CA ARG A 195 -8.46 8.34 28.71
C ARG A 195 -7.66 8.44 30.02
N ASP A 196 -7.14 7.32 30.51
CA ASP A 196 -6.39 7.27 31.76
C ASP A 196 -5.07 8.05 31.70
N THR A 197 -4.40 8.07 30.54
CA THR A 197 -3.17 8.87 30.36
C THR A 197 -3.47 10.36 30.37
N VAL A 198 -4.55 10.80 29.72
CA VAL A 198 -5.01 12.20 29.76
C VAL A 198 -5.37 12.63 31.18
N GLU A 199 -6.07 11.78 31.95
CA GLU A 199 -6.42 12.06 33.35
C GLU A 199 -5.17 12.18 34.25
N ARG A 200 -4.20 11.26 34.11
CA ARG A 200 -2.93 11.34 34.86
C ARG A 200 -2.14 12.61 34.50
N MET A 201 -2.06 12.96 33.22
CA MET A 201 -1.40 14.18 32.78
C MET A 201 -2.08 15.43 33.34
N SER A 202 -3.41 15.45 33.40
CA SER A 202 -4.17 16.55 34.00
C SER A 202 -3.83 16.73 35.49
N HIS A 203 -3.79 15.64 36.26
CA HIS A 203 -3.39 15.68 37.67
C HIS A 203 -1.97 16.21 37.87
N ILE A 204 -1.01 15.74 37.06
CA ILE A 204 0.37 16.21 37.12
C ILE A 204 0.44 17.72 36.80
N GLN A 205 -0.24 18.17 35.76
CA GLN A 205 -0.26 19.59 35.40
C GLN A 205 -0.92 20.46 36.46
N ALA A 206 -2.01 20.00 37.07
CA ALA A 206 -2.68 20.72 38.16
C ALA A 206 -1.76 20.86 39.38
N SER A 207 -1.09 19.76 39.77
CA SER A 207 -0.13 19.76 40.87
C SER A 207 1.08 20.68 40.60
N TYR A 208 1.58 20.69 39.37
CA TYR A 208 2.67 21.57 38.96
C TYR A 208 2.24 23.03 39.02
N ARG A 209 1.08 23.39 38.44
CA ARG A 209 0.58 24.77 38.44
C ARG A 209 0.35 25.30 39.85
N GLY A 210 -0.19 24.48 40.76
CA GLY A 210 -0.42 24.89 42.15
C GLY A 210 0.86 25.12 42.94
N ASN A 211 1.88 24.30 42.71
CA ASN A 211 3.15 24.37 43.46
C ASN A 211 4.21 25.27 42.82
N ARG A 212 4.02 25.68 41.55
CA ARG A 212 5.02 26.41 40.76
C ARG A 212 5.51 27.67 41.46
N GLU A 213 4.61 28.54 41.89
CA GLU A 213 4.95 29.84 42.48
C GLU A 213 5.69 29.67 43.82
N ALA A 214 5.27 28.72 44.65
CA ALA A 214 5.90 28.46 45.94
C ALA A 214 7.35 27.95 45.78
N VAL A 215 7.56 27.02 44.85
CA VAL A 215 8.90 26.46 44.57
C VAL A 215 9.82 27.52 43.94
N LEU A 216 9.32 28.29 42.97
CA LEU A 216 10.08 29.38 42.37
C LEU A 216 10.45 30.45 43.40
N GLY A 217 9.53 30.80 44.29
CA GLY A 217 9.77 31.76 45.37
C GLY A 217 10.89 31.31 46.32
N GLU A 218 10.83 30.07 46.81
CA GLU A 218 11.87 29.53 47.70
C GLU A 218 13.23 29.40 47.00
N LEU A 219 13.24 28.99 45.72
CA LEU A 219 14.47 28.89 44.94
C LEU A 219 15.10 30.26 44.74
N LEU A 220 14.33 31.25 44.30
CA LEU A 220 14.81 32.62 44.11
C LEU A 220 15.30 33.23 45.42
N ARG A 221 14.62 32.97 46.54
CA ARG A 221 15.06 33.43 47.86
C ARG A 221 16.45 32.91 48.22
N ARG A 222 16.73 31.62 47.98
CA ARG A 222 18.06 31.04 48.23
C ARG A 222 19.13 31.54 47.27
N VAL A 223 18.78 31.74 46.00
CA VAL A 223 19.74 32.21 44.98
C VAL A 223 20.12 33.67 45.22
N CYS A 224 19.17 34.51 45.67
CA CYS A 224 19.43 35.92 45.95
C CYS A 224 20.10 36.17 47.31
N ASP A 225 20.02 35.22 48.24
CA ASP A 225 20.67 35.32 49.56
C ASP A 225 22.12 34.83 49.51
N ILE A 226 23.00 35.69 49.01
CA ILE A 226 24.43 35.39 48.93
C ILE A 226 25.01 35.53 50.34
N GLN A 227 25.43 34.39 50.91
CA GLN A 227 26.15 34.30 52.18
C GLN A 227 27.66 34.17 51.90
N PRO A 228 28.41 35.29 51.79
CA PRO A 228 29.85 35.21 51.56
C PRO A 228 30.55 34.71 52.82
N GLU A 229 31.14 33.52 52.74
CA GLU A 229 31.97 32.97 53.80
C GLU A 229 33.44 32.93 53.36
N PHE A 230 34.34 33.33 54.26
CA PHE A 230 35.75 33.03 54.08
C PHE A 230 35.94 31.53 54.29
N HIS A 231 36.69 30.91 53.40
CA HIS A 231 37.06 29.50 53.55
C HIS A 231 37.71 29.29 54.93
N ALA A 232 37.33 28.23 55.65
CA ALA A 232 37.70 28.01 57.06
C ALA A 232 39.22 28.03 57.35
N ASN A 233 40.05 27.83 56.32
CA ASN A 233 41.51 27.84 56.40
C ASN A 233 42.14 29.19 56.01
N TYR A 234 41.36 30.24 55.75
CA TYR A 234 41.89 31.55 55.39
C TYR A 234 42.67 32.12 56.58
N ARG A 235 44.00 32.22 56.40
CA ARG A 235 44.91 32.84 57.36
C ARG A 235 45.45 34.11 56.75
N VAL A 236 45.27 35.22 57.46
CA VAL A 236 45.87 36.50 57.09
C VAL A 236 47.39 36.35 57.21
N ALA A 237 48.10 36.48 56.10
CA ALA A 237 49.55 36.58 56.11
C ALA A 237 49.91 37.95 56.73
N GLY A 238 50.61 37.92 57.86
CA GLY A 238 51.23 39.10 58.47
C GLY A 238 52.55 39.43 57.81
#